data_AF-A0A1F4BUX2-F1
#
_entry.id   AF-A0A1F4BUX2-F1
#
_cell.length_a   1.000
_cell.length_b   1.000
_cell.length_c   1.000
_cell.angle_alpha   90.00
_cell.angle_beta   90.00
_cell.angle_gamma   90.00
#
_symmetry.space_group_name_H-M   'P 1'
#
loop_
_entity.id
_entity.type
_entity.pdbx_description
1 polymer ?
#
loop_
_entity_poly.entity_id
_entity_poly.type
_entity_poly.pdbx_seq_one_letter_code
_entity_poly.pdbx_strand_id
1 'polypeptide(L)'
;MDEIKVRKEGLLIPSDWLKGFGPRVLIARGRDVLIIEAPRRAAARRRLKEQVHQLRGAARLIGAPSSREVVAEVTAVRTRRARRR
;
A
#
# COMPACT_ATOMS: atom_id res chain seq x y z
N MET A 1 18.72 18.68 3.76
CA MET A 1 18.52 17.22 3.70
C MET A 1 18.89 16.73 5.09
N ASP A 2 17.90 16.38 5.92
CA ASP A 2 18.21 15.96 7.28
C ASP A 2 19.00 14.67 7.23
N GLU A 3 20.21 14.74 7.75
CA GLU A 3 21.20 13.67 7.69
C GLU A 3 20.72 12.47 8.53
N ILE A 4 20.53 11.33 7.87
CA ILE A 4 20.12 10.10 8.53
C ILE A 4 21.31 9.61 9.37
N LYS A 5 21.20 9.74 10.70
CA LYS A 5 22.26 9.33 11.63
C LYS A 5 22.13 7.84 11.95
N VAL A 6 23.01 7.03 11.37
CA VAL A 6 23.18 5.61 11.71
C VAL A 6 24.17 5.49 12.87
N ARG A 7 23.78 4.85 13.96
CA ARG A 7 24.63 4.54 15.12
C ARG A 7 24.84 3.03 15.24
N LYS A 8 25.79 2.61 16.08
CA LYS A 8 26.04 1.18 16.37
C LYS A 8 24.79 0.46 16.89
N GLU A 9 23.93 1.18 17.60
CA GLU A 9 22.72 0.64 18.22
C GLU A 9 21.51 0.67 17.26
N GLY A 10 21.61 1.37 16.12
CA GLY A 10 20.55 1.45 15.12
C GLY A 10 20.39 2.81 14.46
N LEU A 11 19.23 2.99 13.82
CA LEU A 11 18.87 4.21 13.10
C LEU A 11 18.26 5.24 14.06
N LEU A 12 18.85 6.43 14.17
CA LEU A 12 18.22 7.53 14.89
C LEU A 12 17.23 8.24 13.95
N ILE A 13 15.94 8.16 14.28
CA ILE A 13 14.87 8.79 13.50
C ILE A 13 14.46 10.09 14.20
N PRO A 14 14.54 11.24 13.52
CA PRO A 14 14.09 12.51 14.10
C PRO A 14 12.62 12.43 14.51
N SER A 15 12.29 12.93 15.70
CA SER A 15 10.91 12.91 16.22
C SER A 15 9.93 13.67 15.33
N ASP A 16 10.40 14.71 14.64
CA ASP A 16 9.59 15.51 13.73
C ASP A 16 9.07 14.71 12.53
N TRP A 17 9.79 13.66 12.13
CA TRP A 17 9.34 12.77 11.04
C TRP A 17 8.19 11.85 11.46
N LEU A 18 8.02 11.64 12.77
CA LEU A 18 6.95 10.84 13.34
C LEU A 18 5.74 11.69 13.78
N LYS A 19 5.81 13.02 13.56
CA LYS A 19 4.73 13.93 13.89
C LYS A 19 3.46 13.54 13.11
N GLY A 20 2.35 13.37 13.82
CA GLY A 20 1.05 12.98 13.24
C GLY A 20 0.78 11.48 13.17
N PHE A 21 1.69 10.62 13.63
CA PHE A 21 1.47 9.16 13.70
C PHE A 21 0.62 8.75 14.91
N GLY A 22 0.54 9.60 15.93
CA GLY A 22 -0.14 9.35 17.19
C GLY A 22 0.79 8.73 18.25
N PRO A 23 0.25 8.34 19.42
CA PRO A 23 1.04 7.87 20.56
C PRO A 23 1.65 6.49 20.37
N ARG A 24 1.23 5.75 19.33
CA ARG A 24 1.72 4.41 19.02
C ARG A 24 2.06 4.33 17.55
N VAL A 25 3.20 3.72 17.26
CA VAL A 25 3.65 3.39 15.91
C VAL A 25 3.84 1.89 15.79
N LEU A 26 3.60 1.37 14.60
CA LEU A 26 3.94 -0.01 14.25
C LEU A 26 5.13 0.00 13.30
N ILE A 27 6.04 -0.95 13.53
CA ILE A 27 7.25 -1.13 12.74
C ILE A 27 7.13 -2.44 11.98
N ALA A 28 7.34 -2.39 10.66
CA ALA A 28 7.43 -3.56 9.81
C ALA A 28 8.76 -3.55 9.06
N ARG A 29 9.50 -4.66 9.14
CA ARG A 29 10.79 -4.82 8.48
C ARG A 29 10.65 -5.64 7.20
N GLY A 30 11.11 -5.09 6.09
CA GLY A 30 11.38 -5.79 4.84
C GLY A 30 12.88 -6.08 4.69
N ARG A 31 13.26 -6.64 3.53
CA ARG A 31 14.67 -6.95 3.21
C ARG A 31 15.55 -5.71 3.28
N ASP A 32 15.13 -4.64 2.59
CA ASP A 32 15.91 -3.40 2.43
C ASP A 32 15.12 -2.15 2.86
N VAL A 33 13.96 -2.34 3.50
CA VAL A 33 13.03 -1.26 3.86
C VAL A 33 12.55 -1.44 5.30
N LEU A 34 12.50 -0.33 6.04
CA LEU A 34 11.79 -0.23 7.31
C LEU A 34 10.54 0.62 7.11
N ILE A 35 9.37 0.08 7.42
CA ILE A 35 8.12 0.84 7.37
C ILE A 35 7.69 1.14 8.80
N ILE A 36 7.57 2.44 9.08
CA ILE A 36 6.98 2.95 10.32
C ILE A 36 5.65 3.57 9.92
N GLU A 37 4.60 3.26 10.66
CA GLU A 37 3.26 3.74 10.32
C GLU A 37 2.32 3.78 11.54
N ALA A 38 1.26 4.57 11.44
CA ALA A 38 0.17 4.56 12.41
C ALA A 38 -0.64 3.24 12.32
N PRO A 39 -1.25 2.76 13.43
CA PRO A 39 -2.00 1.51 13.44
C PRO A 39 -3.08 1.38 12.35
N ARG A 40 -3.81 2.48 12.08
CA ARG A 40 -4.81 2.54 11.00
C ARG A 40 -4.22 2.27 9.61
N ARG A 41 -3.02 2.77 9.33
CA ARG A 41 -2.31 2.58 8.06
C ARG A 41 -1.80 1.14 7.94
N ALA A 42 -1.29 0.58 9.04
CA ALA A 42 -0.88 -0.83 9.08
C ALA A 42 -2.05 -1.78 8.76
N ALA A 43 -3.21 -1.54 9.36
CA ALA A 43 -4.42 -2.32 9.10
C ALA A 43 -4.84 -2.23 7.62
N ALA A 44 -4.89 -1.01 7.06
CA ALA A 44 -5.19 -0.80 5.66
C ALA A 44 -4.20 -1.51 4.73
N ARG A 45 -2.90 -1.45 5.02
CA ARG A 45 -1.86 -2.14 4.23
C ARG A 45 -2.01 -3.66 4.27
N ARG A 46 -2.30 -4.25 5.44
CA ARG A 46 -2.54 -5.69 5.57
C ARG A 46 -3.74 -6.13 4.74
N ARG A 47 -4.84 -5.37 4.82
CA ARG A 47 -6.06 -5.62 4.04
C ARG A 47 -5.79 -5.54 2.53
N LEU A 48 -5.03 -4.52 2.09
CA LEU A 48 -4.63 -4.41 0.68
C LEU A 48 -3.77 -5.59 0.24
N LYS A 49 -2.81 -6.03 1.07
CA LYS A 49 -1.96 -7.19 0.77
C LYS A 49 -2.80 -8.45 0.56
N GLU A 50 -3.79 -8.69 1.41
CA GLU A 50 -4.72 -9.82 1.30
C GLU A 50 -5.53 -9.75 0.00
N GLN A 51 -6.08 -8.58 -0.33
CA GLN A 51 -6.81 -8.37 -1.58
C GLN A 51 -5.94 -8.63 -2.81
N VAL A 52 -4.72 -8.09 -2.83
CA VAL A 52 -3.78 -8.32 -3.93
C VAL A 52 -3.40 -9.80 -4.04
N HIS A 53 -3.22 -10.48 -2.90
CA HIS A 53 -2.94 -11.92 -2.89
C HIS A 53 -4.09 -12.73 -3.50
N GLN A 54 -5.33 -12.44 -3.10
CA GLN A 54 -6.53 -13.07 -3.65
C GLN A 54 -6.66 -12.82 -5.16
N LEU A 55 -6.47 -11.58 -5.61
CA LEU A 55 -6.51 -11.22 -7.02
C LEU A 55 -5.45 -11.96 -7.84
N ARG A 56 -4.22 -12.06 -7.32
CA ARG A 56 -3.15 -12.83 -7.96
C ARG A 56 -3.46 -14.33 -8.01
N GLY A 57 -4.06 -14.87 -6.94
CA GLY A 57 -4.53 -16.25 -6.90
C GLY A 57 -5.59 -16.52 -7.97
N ALA A 58 -6.61 -15.66 -8.05
CA ALA A 58 -7.65 -15.74 -9.07
C ALA A 58 -7.04 -15.64 -10.48
N ALA A 59 -6.20 -14.64 -10.75
CA ALA A 59 -5.56 -14.47 -12.06
C ALA A 59 -4.71 -15.68 -12.49
N ARG A 60 -4.13 -16.43 -11.54
CA ARG A 60 -3.43 -17.70 -11.86
C ARG A 60 -4.39 -18.83 -12.24
N LEU A 61 -5.59 -18.86 -11.65
CA LEU A 61 -6.58 -19.91 -11.89
C LEU A 61 -7.38 -19.69 -13.18
N ILE A 62 -7.83 -18.45 -13.41
CA ILE A 62 -8.73 -18.11 -14.53
C ILE A 62 -8.05 -17.32 -15.66
N GLY A 63 -6.76 -17.01 -15.52
CA GLY A 63 -6.04 -16.12 -16.42
C GLY A 63 -6.14 -14.65 -15.99
N ALA A 64 -5.06 -13.88 -16.20
CA ALA A 64 -5.07 -12.45 -15.99
C ALA A 64 -5.70 -11.75 -17.20
N PRO A 65 -6.60 -10.77 -17.02
CA PRO A 65 -7.13 -10.00 -18.14
C PRO A 65 -6.00 -9.19 -18.79
N SER A 66 -6.05 -9.09 -20.11
CA SER A 66 -5.21 -8.21 -20.90
C SER A 66 -5.52 -6.74 -20.61
N SER A 67 -4.56 -5.86 -20.89
CA SER A 67 -4.77 -4.41 -20.78
C SER A 67 -5.95 -3.91 -21.63
N ARG A 68 -6.21 -4.56 -22.78
CA ARG A 68 -7.35 -4.22 -23.64
C ARG A 68 -8.68 -4.54 -22.97
N GLU A 69 -8.81 -5.71 -22.34
CA GLU A 69 -10.01 -6.11 -21.60
C GLU A 69 -10.27 -5.18 -20.42
N VAL A 70 -9.22 -4.79 -19.69
CA VAL A 70 -9.34 -3.82 -18.58
C VAL A 70 -9.82 -2.46 -19.08
N VAL A 71 -9.26 -1.94 -20.18
CA VAL A 71 -9.66 -0.65 -20.75
C VAL A 71 -11.11 -0.68 -21.24
N ALA A 72 -11.52 -1.77 -21.90
CA ALA A 72 -12.89 -1.96 -22.37
C ALA A 72 -13.89 -1.92 -21.19
N GLU A 73 -13.61 -2.67 -20.11
CA GLU A 73 -14.47 -2.71 -18.93
C GLU A 73 -14.52 -1.35 -18.20
N VAL A 74 -13.36 -0.69 -18.02
CA VAL A 74 -13.32 0.65 -17.41
C VAL A 74 -14.13 1.65 -18.23
N THR A 75 -14.06 1.58 -19.56
CA THR A 75 -14.83 2.43 -20.46
C THR A 75 -16.33 2.15 -20.33
N ALA A 76 -16.73 0.88 -20.31
CA ALA A 76 -18.13 0.47 -20.12
C ALA A 76 -18.70 0.99 -18.79
N VAL A 77 -17.95 0.85 -17.69
CA VAL A 77 -18.33 1.37 -16.36
C VAL A 77 -18.46 2.90 -16.37
N ARG A 78 -17.53 3.61 -17.00
CA ARG A 78 -17.59 5.08 -17.12
C ARG A 78 -18.82 5.55 -17.90
N THR A 79 -19.10 4.94 -19.05
CA THR A 79 -20.29 5.24 -19.86
C THR A 79 -21.57 4.95 -19.09
N ARG A 80 -21.63 3.83 -18.36
CA ARG A 80 -22.81 3.48 -17.54
C ARG A 80 -23.05 4.48 -16.40
N ARG A 81 -21.98 4.97 -15.76
CA ARG A 81 -22.08 6.02 -14.72
C ARG A 81 -22.51 7.36 -15.30
N ALA A 82 -21.99 7.73 -16.47
CA ALA A 82 -22.36 8.96 -17.15
C ALA A 82 -23.84 8.97 -17.55
N ARG A 83 -24.40 7.82 -17.96
CA ARG A 83 -25.83 7.66 -18.27
C ARG A 83 -26.78 7.61 -17.06
N ARG A 84 -26.24 7.45 -15.85
CA ARG A 84 -27.02 7.44 -14.59
C ARG A 84 -26.99 8.79 -13.86
N ARG A 85 -26.28 9.77 -14.41
CA ARG A 85 -26.37 11.18 -14.02
C ARG A 85 -27.34 11.88 -14.97
#